data_AF-A0A0N0AX07-F1
#
_entry.id   AF-A0A0N0AX07-F1
#
_cell.length_a   1.000
_cell.length_b   1.000
_cell.length_c   1.000
_cell.angle_alpha   90.00
_cell.angle_beta   90.00
_cell.angle_gamma   90.00
#
_symmetry.space_group_name_H-M   'P 1'
#
loop_
_entity.id
_entity.type
_entity.pdbx_description
1 polymer ?
#
loop_
_entity_poly.entity_id
_entity_poly.type
_entity_poly.pdbx_seq_one_letter_code
_entity_poly.pdbx_strand_id
1 'polypeptide(L)'
;MGGFAAIIPVLRSDADDLDRLARETKDLAVKLQGACQAPPKVGDVQAAVVYQQANYDWTQTRFEDLLAAEVEVTEFARRLRATADSYAGIDANAV
;
A
#
# COMPACT_ATOMS: atom_id res chain seq x y z
N MET A 1 -35.60 -6.84 -12.45
CA MET A 1 -34.67 -7.61 -11.60
C MET A 1 -33.29 -6.99 -11.77
N GLY A 2 -32.92 -6.06 -10.91
CA GLY A 2 -31.60 -5.43 -10.96
C GLY A 2 -30.66 -6.25 -10.08
N GLY A 3 -29.92 -7.18 -10.67
CA GLY A 3 -29.02 -8.05 -9.93
C GLY A 3 -27.59 -7.53 -10.01
N PHE A 4 -27.04 -7.09 -8.89
CA PHE A 4 -25.63 -6.74 -8.75
C PHE A 4 -24.69 -7.98 -8.83
N ALA A 5 -25.24 -9.18 -8.97
CA ALA A 5 -24.54 -10.45 -9.12
C ALA A 5 -23.32 -10.42 -10.07
N ALA A 6 -23.39 -9.66 -11.17
CA ALA A 6 -22.27 -9.56 -12.11
C ALA A 6 -21.11 -8.66 -11.62
N ILE A 7 -21.40 -7.65 -10.79
CA ILE A 7 -20.39 -6.68 -10.32
C ILE A 7 -19.74 -7.12 -9.00
N ILE A 8 -20.45 -7.90 -8.16
CA ILE A 8 -19.92 -8.43 -6.89
C ILE A 8 -18.56 -9.15 -7.04
N PRO A 9 -18.37 -10.10 -7.98
CA PRO A 9 -17.07 -10.78 -8.13
C PRO A 9 -15.96 -9.81 -8.59
N VAL A 10 -16.29 -8.79 -9.39
CA VAL A 10 -15.32 -7.77 -9.83
C VAL A 10 -14.84 -6.94 -8.62
N LEU A 11 -15.77 -6.44 -7.80
CA LEU A 11 -15.44 -5.66 -6.60
C LEU A 11 -14.56 -6.45 -5.62
N ARG A 12 -14.79 -7.76 -5.49
CA ARG A 12 -13.97 -8.62 -4.64
C ARG A 12 -12.58 -8.86 -5.24
N SER A 13 -12.50 -9.13 -6.55
CA SER A 13 -11.22 -9.29 -7.24
C SER A 13 -10.36 -8.03 -7.15
N ASP A 14 -10.95 -6.86 -7.42
CA ASP A 14 -10.25 -5.58 -7.37
C ASP A 14 -9.78 -5.26 -5.94
N ALA A 15 -10.58 -5.61 -4.92
CA ALA A 15 -10.15 -5.49 -3.53
C ALA A 15 -8.95 -6.38 -3.20
N ASP A 16 -8.90 -7.60 -3.72
CA ASP A 16 -7.76 -8.51 -3.53
C ASP A 16 -6.50 -8.00 -4.24
N ASP A 17 -6.64 -7.39 -5.41
CA ASP A 17 -5.54 -6.76 -6.14
C ASP A 17 -5.00 -5.52 -5.41
N LEU A 18 -5.88 -4.70 -4.82
CA LEU A 18 -5.47 -3.57 -3.97
C LEU A 18 -4.75 -4.06 -2.70
N ASP A 19 -5.25 -5.09 -2.03
CA ASP A 19 -4.55 -5.68 -0.88
C ASP A 19 -3.16 -6.23 -1.25
N ARG A 20 -3.01 -6.79 -2.45
CA ARG A 20 -1.70 -7.24 -2.95
C ARG A 20 -0.78 -6.04 -3.14
N LEU A 21 -1.26 -4.99 -3.80
CA LEU A 21 -0.49 -3.75 -4.01
C LEU A 21 -0.05 -3.10 -2.69
N ALA A 22 -0.92 -3.08 -1.69
CA ALA A 22 -0.60 -2.59 -0.34
C ALA A 22 0.58 -3.36 0.27
N ARG A 23 0.55 -4.70 0.22
CA ARG A 23 1.64 -5.55 0.73
C ARG A 23 2.95 -5.32 -0.02
N GLU A 24 2.90 -5.26 -1.36
CA GLU A 24 4.08 -5.00 -2.18
C GLU A 24 4.69 -3.62 -1.90
N THR A 25 3.85 -2.61 -1.68
CA THR A 25 4.28 -1.25 -1.31
C THR A 25 5.00 -1.25 0.03
N LYS A 26 4.47 -1.96 1.03
CA LYS A 26 5.11 -2.13 2.33
C LYS A 26 6.44 -2.86 2.24
N ASP A 27 6.51 -3.95 1.49
CA ASP A 27 7.75 -4.71 1.29
C ASP A 27 8.82 -3.86 0.60
N LEU A 28 8.43 -3.03 -0.36
CA LEU A 28 9.33 -2.07 -1.01
C LEU A 28 9.83 -1.02 -0.03
N ALA A 29 8.95 -0.47 0.81
CA ALA A 29 9.32 0.51 1.84
C ALA A 29 10.36 -0.06 2.83
N VAL A 30 10.17 -1.31 3.28
CA VAL A 30 11.13 -2.02 4.16
C VAL A 30 12.46 -2.27 3.45
N LYS A 31 12.45 -2.70 2.19
CA LYS A 31 13.69 -2.91 1.40
C LYS A 31 14.46 -1.60 1.22
N LEU A 32 13.76 -0.50 0.93
CA LEU A 32 14.36 0.83 0.81
C LEU A 32 14.99 1.28 2.14
N GLN A 33 14.27 1.10 3.26
CA GLN A 33 14.81 1.39 4.58
C GLN A 33 16.12 0.62 4.85
N GLY A 34 16.15 -0.68 4.52
CA GLY A 34 17.35 -1.50 4.66
C GLY A 34 18.51 -1.05 3.76
N ALA A 35 18.22 -0.69 2.50
CA ALA A 35 19.24 -0.21 1.56
C ALA A 35 19.88 1.11 2.03
N CYS A 36 19.11 1.98 2.67
CA CYS A 36 19.59 3.28 3.12
C CYS A 36 20.36 3.25 4.45
N GLN A 37 20.25 2.16 5.23
CA GLN A 37 21.09 1.95 6.41
C GLN A 37 22.52 1.52 6.06
N ALA A 38 22.79 1.15 4.81
CA ALA A 38 24.14 0.79 4.37
C ALA A 38 25.01 2.04 4.21
N PRO A 39 26.08 2.22 5.01
CA PRO A 39 26.95 3.37 4.87
C PRO A 39 27.65 3.35 3.49
N PRO A 40 27.77 4.50 2.81
CA PRO A 40 28.48 4.58 1.55
C PRO A 40 29.96 4.25 1.79
N LYS A 41 30.54 3.43 0.91
CA LYS A 41 32.00 3.18 0.91
C LYS A 41 32.74 4.37 0.29
N VAL A 42 32.67 5.52 0.95
CA VAL A 42 33.46 6.71 0.59
C VAL A 42 34.65 6.81 1.54
N GLY A 43 35.86 7.00 0.98
CA GLY A 43 37.08 7.22 1.76
C GLY A 43 37.12 8.60 2.45
N ASP A 44 36.10 9.43 2.23
CA ASP A 44 35.96 10.76 2.81
C ASP A 44 34.87 10.76 3.89
N VAL A 45 35.30 10.99 5.13
CA VAL A 45 34.43 11.00 6.32
C VAL A 45 33.41 12.14 6.26
N GLN A 46 33.76 13.28 5.68
CA GLN A 46 32.87 14.43 5.57
C GLN A 46 31.74 14.13 4.58
N ALA A 47 32.07 13.50 3.45
CA ALA A 47 31.09 13.04 2.46
C ALA A 47 30.17 11.94 3.03
N ALA A 48 30.71 11.04 3.87
CA ALA A 48 29.92 10.02 4.55
C ALA A 48 28.86 10.64 5.48
N VAL A 49 29.21 11.67 6.25
CA VAL A 49 28.30 12.36 7.18
C VAL A 49 27.18 13.09 6.43
N VAL A 50 27.52 13.86 5.39
CA VAL A 50 26.51 14.58 4.58
C VAL A 50 25.56 13.60 3.90
N TYR A 51 26.09 12.49 3.36
CA TYR A 51 25.27 11.44 2.77
C TYR A 51 24.36 10.78 3.79
N GLN A 52 24.85 10.45 4.99
CA GLN A 52 24.04 9.87 6.06
C GLN A 52 22.89 10.80 6.49
N GLN A 53 23.15 12.10 6.65
CA GLN A 53 22.14 13.08 7.05
C GLN A 53 21.06 13.24 5.97
N ALA A 54 21.46 13.47 4.71
CA ALA A 54 20.53 13.64 3.60
C ALA A 54 19.73 12.37 3.31
N ASN A 55 20.34 11.19 3.45
CA ASN A 55 19.62 9.92 3.33
C ASN A 55 18.63 9.74 4.48
N TYR A 56 19.01 10.06 5.71
CA TYR A 56 18.11 9.88 6.86
C TYR A 56 16.83 10.72 6.70
N ASP A 57 16.95 11.99 6.36
CA ASP A 57 15.80 12.89 6.19
C ASP A 57 14.91 12.47 5.00
N TRP A 58 15.53 12.08 3.88
CA TRP A 58 14.80 11.63 2.70
C TRP A 58 14.09 10.29 2.94
N THR A 59 14.77 9.34 3.59
CA THR A 59 14.21 8.00 3.84
C THR A 59 13.10 8.02 4.85
N GLN A 60 13.22 8.80 5.92
CA GLN A 60 12.17 8.93 6.92
C GLN A 60 10.88 9.44 6.28
N THR A 61 10.95 10.57 5.56
CA THR A 61 9.78 11.17 4.90
C THR A 61 9.15 10.24 3.87
N ARG A 62 9.95 9.61 3.00
CA ARG A 62 9.42 8.74 1.93
C ARG A 62 8.93 7.39 2.43
N PHE A 63 9.49 6.89 3.53
CA PHE A 63 8.96 5.71 4.20
C PHE A 63 7.59 6.00 4.81
N GLU A 64 7.44 7.14 5.49
CA GLU A 64 6.15 7.60 6.02
C GLU A 64 5.12 7.76 4.90
N ASP A 65 5.48 8.35 3.76
CA ASP A 65 4.61 8.46 2.57
C ASP A 65 4.18 7.08 2.02
N LEU A 66 5.11 6.12 1.90
CA LEU A 66 4.81 4.78 1.38
C LEU A 66 3.91 3.99 2.34
N LEU A 67 4.10 4.14 3.65
CA LEU A 67 3.22 3.55 4.65
C LEU A 67 1.83 4.20 4.64
N ALA A 68 1.75 5.52 4.48
CA ALA A 68 0.46 6.21 4.35
C ALA A 68 -0.30 5.70 3.12
N ALA A 69 0.38 5.54 1.98
CA ALA A 69 -0.20 4.97 0.77
C ALA A 69 -0.69 3.52 0.97
N GLU A 70 0.07 2.69 1.70
CA GLU A 70 -0.36 1.32 2.04
C GLU A 70 -1.67 1.30 2.84
N VAL A 71 -1.79 2.20 3.83
CA VAL A 71 -3.00 2.33 4.64
C VAL A 71 -4.20 2.77 3.79
N GLU A 72 -4.01 3.75 2.91
CA GLU A 72 -5.07 4.24 2.02
C GLU A 72 -5.57 3.16 1.05
N VAL A 73 -4.64 2.41 0.44
CA VAL A 73 -4.96 1.32 -0.50
C VAL A 73 -5.70 0.18 0.23
N THR A 74 -5.25 -0.17 1.43
CA THR A 74 -5.91 -1.20 2.27
C THR A 74 -7.33 -0.78 2.67
N GLU A 75 -7.52 0.48 3.05
CA GLU A 75 -8.84 1.01 3.38
C GLU A 75 -9.75 1.04 2.14
N PHE A 76 -9.21 1.33 0.96
CA PHE A 76 -9.98 1.28 -0.27
C PHE A 76 -10.43 -0.15 -0.62
N ALA A 77 -9.54 -1.14 -0.50
CA ALA A 77 -9.88 -2.56 -0.66
C ALA A 77 -11.00 -2.99 0.31
N ARG A 78 -10.90 -2.57 1.57
CA ARG A 78 -11.95 -2.84 2.58
C ARG A 78 -13.30 -2.26 2.17
N ARG A 79 -13.34 -1.04 1.65
CA ARG A 79 -14.59 -0.39 1.19
C ARG A 79 -15.20 -1.07 -0.03
N LEU A 80 -14.38 -1.57 -0.96
CA LEU A 80 -14.86 -2.36 -2.10
C LEU A 80 -15.52 -3.66 -1.62
N ARG A 81 -14.92 -4.37 -0.65
CA ARG A 81 -15.53 -5.58 -0.06
C ARG A 81 -16.85 -5.27 0.63
N ALA A 82 -16.89 -4.21 1.44
CA ALA A 82 -18.12 -3.78 2.10
C ALA A 82 -19.23 -3.42 1.10
N THR A 83 -18.86 -2.83 -0.04
CA THR A 83 -19.81 -2.52 -1.13
C THR A 83 -20.32 -3.79 -1.80
N ALA A 84 -19.45 -4.76 -2.07
CA ALA A 84 -19.83 -6.06 -2.61
C ALA A 84 -20.79 -6.81 -1.68
N ASP A 85 -20.56 -6.76 -0.37
CA ASP A 85 -21.42 -7.41 0.62
C ASP A 85 -22.79 -6.72 0.74
N SER A 86 -22.83 -5.38 0.65
CA SER A 86 -24.08 -4.63 0.59
C SER A 86 -24.90 -5.01 -0.65
N TYR A 87 -24.27 -5.07 -1.81
CA TYR A 87 -24.91 -5.50 -3.06
C TYR A 87 -25.42 -6.95 -3.00
N ALA A 88 -24.65 -7.86 -2.40
CA ALA A 88 -25.09 -9.23 -2.18
C ALA A 88 -26.34 -9.31 -1.27
N GLY A 89 -26.39 -8.48 -0.22
CA GLY A 89 -27.55 -8.38 0.66
C GLY A 89 -28.79 -7.80 -0.04
N ILE A 90 -28.61 -6.82 -0.92
CA ILE A 90 -29.70 -6.26 -1.74
C ILE A 90 -30.25 -7.32 -2.70
N ASP A 91 -29.38 -8.03 -3.41
CA ASP A 91 -29.78 -9.10 -4.32
C ASP A 91 -30.52 -10.24 -3.59
N ALA A 92 -30.06 -10.63 -2.39
CA ALA A 92 -30.70 -11.66 -1.58
C ALA A 92 -32.12 -11.28 -1.10
N ASN A 93 -32.39 -9.98 -0.89
CA ASN A 93 -33.68 -9.46 -0.46
C ASN A 93 -34.62 -9.11 -1.63
N ALA A 94 -34.11 -9.14 -2.88
CA ALA A 94 -34.88 -8.85 -4.09
C ALA A 94 -35.49 -10.11 -4.73
N VAL A 95 -35.24 -11.29 -4.15
CA VAL A 95 -35.82 -12.61 -4.48
C VAL A 95 -37.03 -12.87 -3.57
#